data_AF-A0A2V8ZNK8-F1
#
_entry.id   AF-A0A2V8ZNK8-F1
#
_cell.length_a   1.000
_cell.length_b   1.000
_cell.length_c   1.000
_cell.angle_alpha   90.00
_cell.angle_beta   90.00
_cell.angle_gamma   90.00
#
_symmetry.space_group_name_H-M   'P 1'
#
loop_
_entity.id
_entity.type
_entity.pdbx_description
1 polymer ?
#
loop_
_entity_poly.entity_id
_entity_poly.type
_entity_poly.pdbx_seq_one_letter_code
_entity_poly.pdbx_strand_id
1 'polypeptide(L)'
;MKHLAMVVAACLAFASASVGQQTSDNLPASKEDVQKYLDLMHSRDTMTKMWEAMSKQIRQMTHEEYLKHKDKLPSDFEVQENRKLDEMIKAMPFEELEQAVVPVYQKHLTKADVDALIAFYSSPTGQKLITEMPAIVAESMQAAYPIMKKRMNAMIEHMQQEIAQRTKDSKPTTNQD
;
A
#
# COMPACT_ATOMS: atom_id res chain seq x y z
N MET A 1 -57.16 9.57 52.44
CA MET A 1 -56.61 10.41 51.35
C MET A 1 -55.26 11.01 51.79
N LYS A 2 -54.23 10.17 51.94
CA LYS A 2 -52.89 10.55 52.48
C LYS A 2 -51.71 9.87 51.75
N HIS A 3 -51.90 9.46 50.49
CA HIS A 3 -50.85 8.77 49.71
C HIS A 3 -50.75 9.30 48.27
N LEU A 4 -50.75 10.62 48.09
CA LEU A 4 -50.59 11.23 46.76
C LEU A 4 -49.70 12.48 46.77
N ALA A 5 -48.63 12.46 47.56
CA ALA A 5 -47.69 13.60 47.67
C ALA A 5 -46.21 13.18 47.72
N MET A 6 -45.85 11.98 47.25
CA MET A 6 -44.49 11.46 47.38
C MET A 6 -44.02 10.71 46.13
N VAL A 7 -44.10 11.33 44.95
CA VAL A 7 -43.43 10.81 43.73
C VAL A 7 -42.70 11.90 42.92
N VAL A 8 -42.86 13.20 43.20
CA VAL A 8 -42.25 14.24 42.35
C VAL A 8 -40.83 14.67 42.79
N ALA A 9 -40.30 14.15 43.89
CA ALA A 9 -38.98 14.54 44.42
C ALA A 9 -37.86 13.51 44.17
N ALA A 10 -37.84 12.86 43.00
CA ALA A 10 -36.80 11.85 42.67
C ALA A 10 -36.25 11.93 41.24
N CYS A 11 -36.41 13.06 40.53
CA CYS A 11 -35.91 13.22 39.14
C CYS A 11 -35.04 14.47 38.92
N LEU A 12 -34.35 14.99 39.93
CA LEU A 12 -33.49 16.19 39.79
C LEU A 12 -32.09 16.04 40.41
N ALA A 13 -31.44 14.89 40.20
CA ALA A 13 -30.03 14.71 40.58
C ALA A 13 -29.17 13.93 39.57
N PHE A 14 -29.57 13.89 38.29
CA PHE A 14 -28.73 13.34 37.20
C PHE A 14 -28.59 14.39 36.08
N ALA A 15 -27.91 15.49 36.36
CA ALA A 15 -27.65 16.52 35.34
C ALA A 15 -26.29 17.21 35.50
N SER A 16 -25.28 16.52 36.05
CA SER A 16 -23.93 17.08 36.16
C SER A 16 -22.85 16.00 36.18
N ALA A 17 -22.81 15.21 35.11
CA ALA A 17 -21.62 14.44 34.72
C ALA A 17 -21.66 14.13 33.21
N SER A 18 -21.83 15.16 32.38
CA SER A 18 -21.42 15.12 30.97
C SER A 18 -20.12 15.92 30.78
N VAL A 19 -19.20 15.81 31.75
CA VAL A 19 -17.78 15.99 31.46
C VAL A 19 -17.43 14.81 30.57
N GLY A 20 -17.08 15.09 29.31
CA GLY A 20 -16.78 14.06 28.32
C GLY A 20 -15.89 12.97 28.91
N GLN A 21 -16.46 11.77 29.03
CA GLN A 21 -15.67 10.57 29.22
C GLN A 21 -14.85 10.44 27.94
N GLN A 22 -13.61 10.96 27.94
CA GLN A 22 -12.60 10.52 27.00
C GLN A 22 -12.44 9.03 27.29
N THR A 23 -13.22 8.21 26.59
CA THR A 23 -13.04 6.78 26.57
C THR A 23 -11.60 6.53 26.14
N SER A 24 -10.93 5.62 26.85
CA SER A 24 -9.59 5.12 26.51
C SER A 24 -9.45 4.73 25.03
N ASP A 25 -10.58 4.48 24.38
CA ASP A 25 -10.73 4.10 22.97
C ASP A 25 -10.23 5.15 21.98
N ASN A 26 -10.19 6.44 22.35
CA ASN A 26 -9.74 7.53 21.45
C ASN A 26 -8.32 8.03 21.73
N LEU A 27 -7.58 7.38 22.63
CA LEU A 27 -6.17 7.72 22.85
C LEU A 27 -5.33 7.27 21.64
N PRO A 28 -4.27 8.01 21.26
CA PRO A 28 -3.31 7.49 20.29
C PRO A 28 -2.70 6.17 20.76
N ALA A 29 -2.45 5.24 19.84
CA ALA A 29 -1.75 3.99 20.14
C ALA A 29 -0.33 4.27 20.67
N SER A 30 0.20 3.38 21.51
CA SER A 30 1.61 3.47 21.95
C SER A 30 2.56 3.20 20.78
N LYS A 31 3.84 3.60 20.93
CA LYS A 31 4.87 3.27 19.93
C LYS A 31 4.98 1.75 19.78
N GLU A 32 4.99 1.06 20.91
CA GLU A 32 5.14 -0.39 21.01
C GLU A 32 3.98 -1.13 20.32
N ASP A 33 2.75 -0.65 20.48
CA ASP A 33 1.58 -1.22 19.79
C ASP A 33 1.71 -1.06 18.27
N VAL A 34 2.10 0.12 17.78
CA VAL A 34 2.29 0.36 16.34
C VAL A 34 3.41 -0.52 15.78
N GLN A 35 4.54 -0.64 16.49
CA GLN A 35 5.66 -1.50 16.07
C GLN A 35 5.23 -2.96 16.00
N LYS A 36 4.53 -3.46 17.02
CA LYS A 36 3.98 -4.81 17.03
C LYS A 36 3.04 -5.06 15.85
N TYR A 37 2.18 -4.08 15.53
CA TYR A 37 1.31 -4.15 14.36
C TYR A 37 2.13 -4.25 13.04
N LEU A 38 3.14 -3.41 12.86
CA LEU A 38 4.01 -3.42 11.69
C LEU A 38 4.78 -4.74 11.53
N ASP A 39 5.23 -5.32 12.63
CA ASP A 39 5.90 -6.62 12.68
C ASP A 39 4.95 -7.75 12.27
N LEU A 40 3.72 -7.76 12.80
CA LEU A 40 2.70 -8.75 12.43
C LEU A 40 2.36 -8.72 10.93
N MET A 41 2.46 -7.54 10.31
CA MET A 41 2.25 -7.33 8.88
C MET A 41 3.46 -7.72 8.01
N HIS A 42 4.56 -8.16 8.62
CA HIS A 42 5.83 -8.46 7.93
C HIS A 42 6.35 -7.26 7.12
N SER A 43 6.21 -6.05 7.67
CA SER A 43 6.52 -4.80 6.96
C SER A 43 8.01 -4.70 6.63
N ARG A 44 8.88 -5.12 7.55
CA ARG A 44 10.34 -5.15 7.35
C ARG A 44 10.76 -6.08 6.23
N ASP A 45 10.20 -7.28 6.20
CA ASP A 45 10.46 -8.28 5.15
C ASP A 45 9.99 -7.76 3.79
N THR A 46 8.81 -7.12 3.75
CA THR A 46 8.27 -6.51 2.55
C THR A 46 9.18 -5.39 2.03
N MET A 47 9.63 -4.47 2.90
CA MET A 47 10.58 -3.42 2.55
C MET A 47 11.91 -3.99 2.05
N THR A 48 12.41 -5.04 2.69
CA THR A 48 13.64 -5.73 2.30
C THR A 48 13.51 -6.30 0.88
N LYS A 49 12.42 -7.01 0.58
CA LYS A 49 12.16 -7.57 -0.77
C LYS A 49 12.02 -6.49 -1.84
N MET A 50 11.35 -5.37 -1.52
CA MET A 50 11.27 -4.22 -2.44
C MET A 50 12.65 -3.65 -2.75
N TRP A 51 13.50 -3.53 -1.73
CA TRP A 51 14.86 -3.04 -1.90
C TRP A 51 15.75 -4.03 -2.65
N GLU A 52 15.62 -5.33 -2.40
CA GLU A 52 16.30 -6.37 -3.17
C GLU A 52 15.94 -6.29 -4.65
N ALA A 53 14.66 -6.12 -4.98
CA ALA A 53 14.20 -5.93 -6.35
C ALA A 53 14.82 -4.67 -6.99
N MET A 54 14.82 -3.54 -6.26
CA MET A 54 15.44 -2.30 -6.74
C MET A 54 16.95 -2.46 -6.93
N SER A 55 17.64 -3.11 -5.99
CA SER A 55 19.07 -3.36 -6.09
C SER A 55 19.42 -4.24 -7.28
N LYS A 56 18.60 -5.24 -7.59
CA LYS A 56 18.75 -6.07 -8.80
C LYS A 56 18.63 -5.22 -10.06
N GLN A 57 17.67 -4.29 -10.11
CA GLN A 57 17.51 -3.35 -11.21
C GLN A 57 18.74 -2.44 -11.36
N ILE A 58 19.26 -1.90 -10.25
CA ILE A 58 20.47 -1.06 -10.26
C ILE A 58 21.68 -1.85 -10.78
N ARG A 59 21.91 -3.06 -10.27
CA ARG A 59 23.00 -3.93 -10.75
C ARG A 59 22.92 -4.19 -12.24
N GLN A 60 21.71 -4.43 -12.76
CA GLN A 60 21.51 -4.61 -14.19
C GLN A 60 21.89 -3.35 -14.98
N MET A 61 21.47 -2.17 -14.53
CA MET A 61 21.85 -0.91 -15.19
C MET A 61 23.36 -0.66 -15.13
N THR A 62 24.00 -0.93 -13.98
CA THR A 62 25.46 -0.84 -13.82
C THR A 62 26.17 -1.77 -14.79
N HIS A 63 25.71 -3.01 -14.93
CA HIS A 63 26.26 -3.99 -15.87
C HIS A 63 26.14 -3.49 -17.32
N GLU A 64 24.97 -3.03 -17.72
CA GLU A 64 24.73 -2.50 -19.06
C GLU A 64 25.62 -1.29 -19.36
N GLU A 65 25.81 -0.40 -18.40
CA GLU A 65 26.67 0.77 -18.55
C GLU A 65 28.16 0.42 -18.61
N TYR A 66 28.59 -0.55 -17.79
CA TYR A 66 29.93 -1.12 -17.87
C TYR A 66 30.21 -1.70 -19.26
N LEU A 67 29.29 -2.48 -19.83
CA LEU A 67 29.45 -3.07 -21.16
C LEU A 67 29.62 -2.01 -22.27
N LYS A 68 28.90 -0.88 -22.20
CA LYS A 68 29.03 0.23 -23.17
C LYS A 68 30.38 0.94 -23.09
N HIS A 69 31.01 0.94 -21.92
CA HIS A 69 32.21 1.72 -21.64
C HIS A 69 33.41 0.87 -21.20
N LYS A 70 33.36 -0.44 -21.42
CA LYS A 70 34.35 -1.41 -20.93
C LYS A 70 35.80 -1.06 -21.31
N ASP A 71 36.00 -0.44 -22.48
CA ASP A 71 37.34 -0.09 -22.97
C ASP A 71 37.91 1.18 -22.29
N LYS A 72 37.06 1.94 -21.59
CA LYS A 72 37.41 3.18 -20.88
C LYS A 72 37.36 3.04 -19.37
N LEU A 73 36.73 1.97 -18.86
CA LEU A 73 36.54 1.73 -17.43
C LEU A 73 37.56 0.72 -16.90
N PRO A 74 37.97 0.85 -15.63
CA PRO A 74 38.73 -0.19 -14.95
C PRO A 74 38.00 -1.54 -14.99
N SER A 75 38.75 -2.64 -15.09
CA SER A 75 38.17 -4.00 -15.16
C SER A 75 37.42 -4.42 -13.90
N ASP A 76 37.68 -3.76 -12.78
CA ASP A 76 37.04 -4.00 -11.48
C ASP A 76 35.90 -3.02 -11.18
N PHE A 77 35.59 -2.08 -12.08
CA PHE A 77 34.57 -1.06 -11.89
C PHE A 77 33.22 -1.63 -11.47
N GLU A 78 32.71 -2.61 -12.22
CA GLU A 78 31.41 -3.24 -11.93
C GLU A 78 31.38 -3.91 -10.55
N VAL A 79 32.47 -4.60 -10.18
CA VAL A 79 32.61 -5.24 -8.86
C VAL A 79 32.61 -4.20 -7.74
N GLN A 80 33.31 -3.07 -7.94
CA GLN A 80 33.34 -2.00 -6.96
C GLN A 80 31.96 -1.34 -6.77
N GLU A 81 31.26 -1.04 -7.86
CA GLU A 81 29.92 -0.43 -7.79
C GLU A 81 28.90 -1.37 -7.14
N ASN A 82 28.95 -2.67 -7.48
CA ASN A 82 28.09 -3.67 -6.85
C ASN A 82 28.39 -3.81 -5.35
N ARG A 83 29.67 -3.74 -4.94
CA ARG A 83 30.04 -3.77 -3.51
C ARG A 83 29.52 -2.53 -2.76
N LYS A 84 29.63 -1.34 -3.33
CA LYS A 84 29.07 -0.11 -2.73
C LYS A 84 27.55 -0.22 -2.55
N LEU A 85 26.86 -0.77 -3.56
CA LEU A 85 25.44 -1.03 -3.48
C LEU A 85 25.14 -1.98 -2.31
N ASP A 86 25.85 -3.10 -2.19
CA ASP A 86 25.67 -4.07 -1.10
C ASP A 86 25.94 -3.45 0.29
N GLU A 87 26.96 -2.61 0.42
CA GLU A 87 27.24 -1.85 1.65
C GLU A 87 26.08 -0.90 2.00
N MET A 88 25.53 -0.19 1.01
CA MET A 88 24.36 0.67 1.18
C MET A 88 23.12 -0.12 1.61
N ILE A 89 22.89 -1.33 1.07
CA ILE A 89 21.78 -2.20 1.49
C ILE A 89 21.94 -2.60 2.96
N LYS A 90 23.14 -3.06 3.34
CA LYS A 90 23.43 -3.51 4.70
C LYS A 90 23.33 -2.39 5.72
N ALA A 91 23.65 -1.16 5.31
CA ALA A 91 23.58 0.03 6.16
C ALA A 91 22.18 0.68 6.20
N MET A 92 21.13 0.01 5.68
CA MET A 92 19.79 0.57 5.69
C MET A 92 19.29 0.79 7.14
N PRO A 93 18.85 2.02 7.48
CA PRO A 93 18.44 2.36 8.85
C PRO A 93 16.99 1.94 9.12
N PHE A 94 16.71 0.64 9.06
CA PHE A 94 15.35 0.11 9.23
C PHE A 94 14.66 0.60 10.51
N GLU A 95 15.41 0.68 11.61
CA GLU A 95 14.86 1.13 12.89
C GLU A 95 14.50 2.62 12.87
N GLU A 96 15.31 3.48 12.26
CA GLU A 96 14.98 4.91 12.13
C GLU A 96 13.77 5.12 11.23
N LEU A 97 13.67 4.36 10.14
CA LEU A 97 12.50 4.38 9.25
C LEU A 97 11.23 3.95 9.98
N GLU A 98 11.30 2.89 10.78
CA GLU A 98 10.20 2.41 11.58
C GLU A 98 9.75 3.46 12.62
N GLN A 99 10.72 4.09 13.31
CA GLN A 99 10.44 5.17 14.26
C GLN A 99 9.81 6.39 13.58
N ALA A 100 10.20 6.72 12.35
CA ALA A 100 9.65 7.83 11.60
C ALA A 100 8.19 7.62 11.17
N VAL A 101 7.76 6.36 10.96
CA VAL A 101 6.37 6.07 10.55
C VAL A 101 5.40 5.97 11.72
N VAL A 102 5.86 5.69 12.95
CA VAL A 102 5.00 5.57 14.13
C VAL A 102 4.06 6.77 14.31
N PRO A 103 4.52 8.05 14.24
CA PRO A 103 3.65 9.21 14.36
C PRO A 103 2.57 9.30 13.26
N VAL A 104 2.83 8.72 12.08
CA VAL A 104 1.85 8.67 10.97
C VAL A 104 0.69 7.78 11.37
N TYR A 105 0.96 6.60 11.92
CA TYR A 105 -0.09 5.70 12.43
C TYR A 105 -0.85 6.33 13.60
N GLN A 106 -0.14 6.93 14.57
CA GLN A 106 -0.77 7.58 15.73
C GLN A 106 -1.67 8.77 15.36
N LYS A 107 -1.42 9.42 14.21
CA LYS A 107 -2.26 10.49 13.68
C LYS A 107 -3.59 9.98 13.12
N HIS A 108 -3.62 8.75 12.61
CA HIS A 108 -4.75 8.21 11.85
C HIS A 108 -5.51 7.09 12.55
N LEU A 109 -4.88 6.41 13.51
CA LEU A 109 -5.45 5.27 14.23
C LEU A 109 -5.43 5.54 15.73
N THR A 110 -6.55 5.19 16.37
CA THR A 110 -6.65 5.17 17.82
C THR A 110 -5.99 3.91 18.38
N LYS A 111 -5.79 3.87 19.70
CA LYS A 111 -5.35 2.68 20.41
C LYS A 111 -6.33 1.52 20.19
N ALA A 112 -7.63 1.77 20.23
CA ALA A 112 -8.63 0.73 20.00
C ALA A 112 -8.51 0.14 18.59
N ASP A 113 -8.26 0.98 17.58
CA ASP A 113 -8.04 0.51 16.20
C ASP A 113 -6.80 -0.38 16.10
N VAL A 114 -5.66 0.07 16.65
CA VAL A 114 -4.41 -0.69 16.61
C VAL A 114 -4.51 -2.00 17.39
N ASP A 115 -5.15 -1.99 18.56
CA ASP A 115 -5.37 -3.20 19.36
C ASP A 115 -6.24 -4.22 18.60
N ALA A 116 -7.30 -3.75 17.92
CA ALA A 116 -8.16 -4.60 17.09
C ALA A 116 -7.41 -5.17 15.87
N LEU A 117 -6.57 -4.36 15.21
CA LEU A 117 -5.72 -4.81 14.11
C LEU A 117 -4.71 -5.86 14.58
N ILE A 118 -4.04 -5.62 15.70
CA ILE A 118 -3.12 -6.59 16.32
C ILE A 118 -3.84 -7.90 16.61
N ALA A 119 -5.03 -7.84 17.22
CA ALA A 119 -5.81 -9.04 17.54
C ALA A 119 -6.16 -9.83 16.28
N PHE A 120 -6.62 -9.15 15.22
CA PHE A 120 -6.96 -9.80 13.96
C PHE A 120 -5.74 -10.41 13.28
N TYR A 121 -4.67 -9.63 13.07
CA TYR A 121 -3.47 -10.10 12.37
C TYR A 121 -2.64 -11.09 13.19
N SER A 122 -2.81 -11.16 14.51
CA SER A 122 -2.24 -12.25 15.32
C SER A 122 -2.99 -13.58 15.19
N SER A 123 -4.22 -13.57 14.68
CA SER A 123 -5.02 -14.80 14.54
C SER A 123 -4.50 -15.68 13.39
N PRO A 124 -4.76 -17.01 13.43
CA PRO A 124 -4.40 -17.89 12.31
C PRO A 124 -4.99 -17.44 10.96
N THR A 125 -6.21 -16.88 10.98
CA THR A 125 -6.86 -16.37 9.76
C THR A 125 -6.20 -15.08 9.27
N GLY A 126 -5.85 -14.16 10.17
CA GLY A 126 -5.14 -12.93 9.82
C GLY A 126 -3.75 -13.19 9.24
N GLN A 127 -2.97 -14.09 9.86
CA GLN A 127 -1.67 -14.51 9.32
C GLN A 127 -1.79 -15.22 7.97
N LYS A 128 -2.79 -16.10 7.82
CA LYS A 128 -3.08 -16.72 6.52
C LYS A 128 -3.41 -15.66 5.47
N LEU A 129 -4.23 -14.67 5.80
CA LEU A 129 -4.57 -13.60 4.87
C LEU A 129 -3.32 -12.84 4.41
N ILE A 130 -2.41 -12.45 5.31
CA ILE A 130 -1.16 -11.78 4.93
C ILE A 130 -0.31 -12.63 3.99
N THR A 131 -0.21 -13.93 4.27
CA THR A 131 0.60 -14.86 3.49
C THR A 131 0.01 -15.14 2.09
N GLU A 132 -1.32 -15.28 2.01
CA GLU A 132 -2.03 -15.65 0.79
C GLU A 132 -2.37 -14.44 -0.10
N MET A 133 -2.43 -13.22 0.46
CA MET A 133 -2.84 -12.02 -0.29
C MET A 133 -2.06 -11.82 -1.60
N PRO A 134 -0.71 -11.98 -1.65
CA PRO A 134 0.02 -11.85 -2.90
C PRO A 134 -0.42 -12.85 -3.97
N ALA A 135 -0.69 -14.11 -3.59
CA ALA A 135 -1.15 -15.14 -4.51
C ALA A 135 -2.58 -14.86 -4.99
N ILE A 136 -3.48 -14.48 -4.07
CA ILE A 136 -4.86 -14.09 -4.38
C ILE A 136 -4.89 -12.96 -5.40
N VAL A 137 -4.08 -11.90 -5.19
CA VAL A 137 -4.00 -10.77 -6.13
C VAL A 137 -3.46 -11.23 -7.49
N ALA A 138 -2.38 -12.01 -7.51
CA ALA A 138 -1.78 -12.51 -8.75
C ALA A 138 -2.75 -13.38 -9.57
N GLU A 139 -3.41 -14.33 -8.92
CA GLU A 139 -4.39 -15.22 -9.53
C GLU A 139 -5.64 -14.45 -10.00
N SER A 140 -6.08 -13.44 -9.23
CA SER A 140 -7.20 -12.57 -9.62
C SER A 140 -6.89 -11.81 -10.91
N MET A 141 -5.67 -11.28 -11.04
CA MET A 141 -5.23 -10.61 -12.28
C MET A 141 -5.17 -11.60 -13.45
N GLN A 142 -4.65 -12.80 -13.23
CA GLN A 142 -4.60 -13.86 -14.26
C GLN A 142 -6.01 -14.25 -14.74
N ALA A 143 -6.97 -14.38 -13.83
CA ALA A 143 -8.36 -14.69 -14.14
C ALA A 143 -9.05 -13.53 -14.91
N ALA A 144 -8.75 -12.28 -14.56
CA ALA A 144 -9.33 -11.11 -15.21
C ALA A 144 -8.72 -10.82 -16.59
N TYR A 145 -7.47 -11.21 -16.83
CA TYR A 145 -6.72 -10.91 -18.04
C TYR A 145 -7.43 -11.28 -19.36
N PRO A 146 -7.96 -12.52 -19.57
CA PRO A 146 -8.63 -12.86 -20.83
C PRO A 146 -9.90 -12.03 -21.07
N ILE A 147 -10.62 -11.66 -20.01
CA ILE A 147 -11.82 -10.81 -20.09
C ILE A 147 -11.43 -9.42 -20.59
N MET A 148 -10.41 -8.82 -19.97
CA MET A 148 -9.89 -7.50 -20.36
C MET A 148 -9.31 -7.52 -21.76
N LYS A 149 -8.56 -8.57 -22.14
CA LYS A 149 -8.02 -8.75 -23.48
C LYS A 149 -9.14 -8.80 -24.54
N LYS A 150 -10.20 -9.58 -24.31
CA LYS A 150 -11.35 -9.64 -25.21
C LYS A 150 -12.00 -8.27 -25.39
N ARG A 151 -12.20 -7.54 -24.29
CA ARG A 151 -12.79 -6.19 -24.33
C ARG A 151 -11.91 -5.19 -25.08
N MET A 152 -10.60 -5.24 -24.86
CA MET A 152 -9.65 -4.38 -25.56
C MET A 152 -9.63 -4.66 -27.07
N ASN A 153 -9.64 -5.94 -27.46
CA ASN A 153 -9.70 -6.32 -28.88
C ASN A 153 -10.97 -5.79 -29.56
N ALA A 154 -12.14 -5.94 -28.93
CA ALA A 154 -13.39 -5.42 -29.47
C ALA A 154 -13.38 -3.88 -29.63
N MET A 155 -12.74 -3.16 -28.69
CA MET A 155 -12.57 -1.71 -28.79
C MET A 155 -11.66 -1.34 -29.98
N ILE A 156 -10.56 -2.07 -30.18
CA ILE A 156 -9.65 -1.85 -31.31
C ILE A 156 -10.36 -2.12 -32.64
N GLU A 157 -11.13 -3.21 -32.72
CA GLU A 157 -11.93 -3.56 -33.91
C GLU A 157 -12.95 -2.46 -34.22
N HIS A 158 -13.68 -1.97 -33.23
CA HIS A 158 -14.63 -0.87 -33.40
C HIS A 158 -13.94 0.41 -33.91
N MET A 159 -12.81 0.78 -33.31
CA MET A 159 -12.02 1.93 -33.73
C MET A 159 -11.55 1.80 -35.19
N GLN A 160 -11.06 0.62 -35.59
CA GLN A 160 -10.66 0.35 -36.98
C GLN A 160 -11.83 0.47 -37.95
N GLN A 161 -13.02 -0.01 -37.57
CA GLN A 161 -14.24 0.14 -38.35
C GLN A 161 -14.64 1.60 -38.52
N GLU A 162 -14.61 2.39 -37.45
CA GLU A 162 -14.91 3.83 -37.51
C GLU A 162 -13.93 4.59 -38.41
N ILE A 163 -12.63 4.30 -38.32
CA ILE A 163 -11.60 4.91 -39.18
C ILE A 163 -11.84 4.56 -40.65
N ALA A 164 -12.11 3.28 -40.95
CA ALA A 164 -12.37 2.82 -42.30
C ALA A 164 -13.63 3.48 -42.89
N GLN A 165 -14.68 3.62 -42.08
CA GLN A 165 -15.92 4.27 -42.48
C GLN A 165 -15.70 5.75 -42.79
N ARG A 166 -15.08 6.49 -41.86
CA ARG A 166 -14.79 7.93 -42.05
C ARG A 166 -13.87 8.19 -43.23
N THR A 167 -12.91 7.32 -43.51
CA THR A 167 -12.01 7.45 -44.67
C THR A 167 -12.75 7.20 -46.00
N LYS A 168 -13.70 6.26 -46.04
CA LYS A 168 -14.57 6.04 -47.20
C LYS A 168 -15.52 7.21 -47.45
N ASP A 169 -16.04 7.80 -46.38
CA ASP A 169 -16.98 8.93 -46.43
C ASP A 169 -16.26 10.25 -46.78
N SER A 170 -14.95 10.36 -46.49
CA SER A 170 -14.11 11.53 -46.78
C SER A 170 -13.57 11.56 -48.22
N LYS A 171 -14.31 11.08 -49.24
CA LYS A 171 -13.90 11.25 -50.65
C LYS A 171 -13.47 12.71 -50.91
N PRO A 172 -12.38 12.94 -51.67
CA PRO A 172 -11.86 14.27 -51.87
C PRO A 172 -12.94 15.14 -52.50
N THR A 173 -13.26 16.26 -51.85
CA THR A 173 -13.94 17.35 -52.52
C THR A 173 -12.98 17.82 -53.60
N THR A 174 -13.18 17.36 -54.84
CA THR A 174 -12.53 17.93 -56.01
C THR A 174 -13.01 19.38 -56.11
N ASN A 175 -12.28 20.29 -55.46
CA ASN A 175 -12.31 21.71 -55.75
C ASN A 175 -11.04 22.03 -56.54
N GLN A 176 -11.20 22.07 -57.85
CA GLN A 176 -10.36 22.65 -58.91
C GLN A 176 -11.11 22.26 -60.21
N ASP A 177 -11.70 23.13 -61.03
CA ASP A 177 -11.68 24.60 -61.18
C ASP A 177 -13.05 25.09 -61.68
#